data_AF-A0A3P6Q641-F1
#
_entry.id   AF-A0A3P6Q641-F1
#
_cell.length_a   1.000
_cell.length_b   1.000
_cell.length_c   1.000
_cell.angle_alpha   90.00
_cell.angle_beta   90.00
_cell.angle_gamma   90.00
#
_symmetry.space_group_name_H-M   'P 1'
#
loop_
_entity.id
_entity.type
_entity.pdbx_description
1 polymer ?
#
loop_
_entity_poly.entity_id
_entity_poly.type
_entity_poly.pdbx_seq_one_letter_code
_entity_poly.pdbx_strand_id
1 'polypeptide(L)' 'MTASHQDLHGNYGLDDQIEAIRWLKRNARNFAADPNNIVVGGLGAGAACASILAISPKTKDKFPDFSSWVSCKLC' A
#
# COMPACT_ATOMS: atom_id res chain seq x y z
N MET A 1 -23.81 3.57 -22.55
CA MET A 1 -23.02 2.80 -21.57
C MET A 1 -23.10 3.57 -20.25
N THR A 2 -23.97 3.18 -19.33
CA THR A 2 -24.02 3.80 -18.00
C THR A 2 -23.29 2.87 -17.05
N ALA A 3 -22.11 3.27 -16.59
CA ALA A 3 -21.42 2.54 -15.52
C ALA A 3 -22.35 2.47 -14.30
N SER A 4 -22.54 1.29 -13.75
CA SER A 4 -23.28 1.11 -12.51
C SER A 4 -22.45 1.68 -11.35
N HIS A 5 -23.09 2.02 -10.22
CA HIS A 5 -22.34 2.50 -9.04
C HIS A 5 -21.29 1.49 -8.54
N GLN A 6 -21.45 0.20 -8.86
CA GLN A 6 -20.47 -0.83 -8.53
C GLN A 6 -19.20 -0.76 -9.38
N ASP A 7 -19.32 -0.28 -10.62
CA ASP A 7 -18.17 -0.12 -11.52
C ASP A 7 -17.28 1.06 -11.12
N LEU A 8 -17.80 1.98 -10.29
CA LEU A 8 -17.15 3.20 -9.81
C LEU A 8 -16.90 3.18 -8.30
N HIS A 9 -16.23 2.14 -7.79
CA HIS A 9 -15.95 2.00 -6.34
C HIS A 9 -14.93 3.02 -5.79
N GLY A 10 -14.31 3.82 -6.65
CA GLY A 10 -13.36 4.88 -6.28
C GLY A 10 -12.01 4.35 -5.79
N ASN A 11 -11.16 5.21 -5.22
CA ASN A 11 -9.86 4.83 -4.64
C ASN A 11 -8.89 4.11 -5.60
N TYR A 12 -9.03 4.31 -6.91
CA TYR A 12 -8.18 3.69 -7.92
C TYR A 12 -6.68 3.92 -7.68
N GLY A 13 -6.29 5.12 -7.23
CA GLY A 13 -4.89 5.39 -6.88
C GLY A 13 -4.36 4.56 -5.69
N LEU A 14 -5.21 4.14 -4.75
CA LEU A 14 -4.83 3.20 -3.70
C LEU A 14 -4.78 1.76 -4.26
N ASP A 15 -5.70 1.39 -5.15
CA ASP A 15 -5.65 0.09 -5.81
C ASP A 15 -4.36 -0.06 -6.65
N ASP A 16 -3.91 1.00 -7.31
CA ASP A 16 -2.61 1.05 -8.02
C ASP A 16 -1.42 0.82 -7.08
N GLN A 17 -1.43 1.48 -5.92
CA GLN A 17 -0.38 1.28 -4.91
C GLN A 17 -0.38 -0.16 -4.39
N ILE A 18 -1.55 -0.77 -4.18
CA ILE A 18 -1.67 -2.17 -3.78
C ILE A 18 -1.10 -3.10 -4.85
N GLU A 19 -1.36 -2.85 -6.13
CA GLU A 19 -0.78 -3.63 -7.23
C GLU A 19 0.73 -3.45 -7.36
N ALA A 20 1.25 -2.25 -7.15
CA ALA A 20 2.69 -2.00 -7.10
C ALA A 20 3.37 -2.83 -6.00
N ILE A 21 2.76 -2.89 -4.80
CA ILE A 21 3.27 -3.72 -3.68
C ILE A 21 3.17 -5.21 -4.02
N ARG A 22 2.08 -5.65 -4.65
CA ARG A 22 1.93 -7.04 -5.13
C ARG A 22 3.03 -7.39 -6.13
N TRP A 23 3.35 -6.48 -7.05
CA TRP A 23 4.42 -6.65 -8.01
C TRP A 23 5.79 -6.72 -7.32
N LEU A 24 6.07 -5.83 -6.37
CA LEU A 24 7.31 -5.84 -5.59
C LEU A 24 7.46 -7.16 -4.83
N LYS A 25 6.42 -7.66 -4.16
CA LYS A 25 6.49 -8.94 -3.43
C LYS A 25 6.78 -10.13 -4.35
N ARG A 26 6.31 -10.11 -5.61
CA ARG A 26 6.62 -11.14 -6.61
C ARG A 26 8.05 -11.03 -7.17
N ASN A 27 8.60 -9.81 -7.26
CA ASN A 27 9.86 -9.54 -7.95
C ASN A 27 11.03 -9.22 -7.01
N ALA A 28 10.82 -9.05 -5.70
CA ALA A 28 11.84 -8.64 -4.73
C ALA A 28 13.09 -9.53 -4.76
N ARG A 29 12.92 -10.84 -4.97
CA ARG A 29 14.03 -11.80 -5.08
C ARG A 29 14.97 -11.49 -6.25
N ASN A 30 14.47 -10.88 -7.32
CA ASN A 30 15.30 -10.46 -8.47
C ASN A 30 16.22 -9.28 -8.13
N PHE A 31 15.89 -8.53 -7.07
CA PHE A 31 16.66 -7.40 -6.56
C PHE A 31 17.43 -7.73 -5.28
N ALA A 32 17.55 -9.02 -4.93
CA ALA A 32 18.10 -9.48 -3.65
C ALA A 32 17.42 -8.87 -2.40
N ALA A 33 16.17 -8.42 -2.54
CA ALA A 33 15.35 -7.90 -1.45
C ALA A 33 14.50 -9.01 -0.82
N ASP A 34 14.19 -8.87 0.47
CA ASP A 34 13.31 -9.80 1.18
C ASP A 34 11.83 -9.47 0.90
N PRO A 35 11.07 -10.34 0.20
CA PRO A 35 9.64 -10.13 -0.06
C PRO A 35 8.78 -10.13 1.22
N ASN A 36 9.32 -10.63 2.34
CA ASN A 36 8.67 -10.59 3.64
C ASN A 36 9.03 -9.35 4.45
N ASN A 37 9.87 -8.45 3.94
CA ASN A 37 10.25 -7.22 4.63
C ASN A 37 10.13 -6.02 3.69
N ILE A 38 8.88 -5.68 3.36
CA ILE A 38 8.56 -4.52 2.51
C ILE A 38 8.03 -3.40 3.41
N VAL A 39 8.73 -2.27 3.43
CA VAL A 39 8.34 -1.05 4.14
C VAL A 39 7.76 -0.04 3.17
N VAL A 40 6.59 0.52 3.49
CA VAL A 40 5.95 1.57 2.68
C VAL A 40 5.93 2.86 3.49
N GLY A 41 6.40 3.94 2.89
CA GLY A 41 6.41 5.27 3.48
C GLY A 41 6.16 6.34 2.42
N GLY A 42 5.89 7.56 2.86
CA GLY A 42 5.67 8.70 1.98
C GLY A 42 5.59 10.01 2.75
N LEU A 43 5.51 11.12 2.03
CA LEU A 43 5.34 12.47 2.57
C LEU A 43 4.02 13.08 2.08
N GLY A 44 3.38 13.93 2.90
CA GLY A 44 2.11 14.57 2.56
C GLY A 44 1.02 13.55 2.19
N ALA A 45 0.49 13.65 0.97
CA ALA A 45 -0.49 12.69 0.45
C ALA A 45 0.04 11.24 0.44
N GLY A 46 1.35 11.05 0.22
CA GLY A 46 1.96 9.72 0.28
C GLY A 46 2.02 9.15 1.70
N ALA A 47 2.17 10.00 2.72
CA ALA A 47 2.10 9.58 4.12
C ALA A 47 0.67 9.12 4.46
N ALA A 48 -0.33 9.90 4.02
CA ALA A 48 -1.74 9.55 4.19
C ALA A 48 -2.09 8.22 3.49
N CYS A 49 -1.61 8.02 2.26
CA CYS A 49 -1.78 6.75 1.56
C CYS A 49 -1.10 5.58 2.30
N ALA A 50 0.13 5.76 2.79
CA ALA A 50 0.82 4.74 3.58
C ALA A 50 0.03 4.37 4.85
N SER A 51 -0.53 5.36 5.56
CA SER A 51 -1.40 5.11 6.71
C SER A 51 -2.68 4.36 6.34
N ILE A 52 -3.33 4.71 5.23
CA ILE A 52 -4.54 4.01 4.75
C ILE A 52 -4.20 2.55 4.37
N LEU A 53 -3.08 2.32 3.69
CA LEU A 53 -2.61 0.98 3.34
C LEU A 53 -2.22 0.16 4.58
N ALA A 54 -1.78 0.78 5.67
CA ALA A 54 -1.47 0.07 6.90
C ALA A 54 -2.71 -0.51 7.59
N ILE A 55 -3.84 0.21 7.55
CA ILE A 55 -5.08 -0.20 8.23
C ILE A 55 -6.04 -0.98 7.32
N SER A 56 -5.82 -0.96 6.01
CA SER A 56 -6.75 -1.55 5.05
C SER A 56 -6.76 -3.09 5.13
N PRO A 57 -7.94 -3.73 5.15
CA PRO A 57 -8.02 -5.18 5.08
C PRO A 57 -7.49 -5.74 3.74
N LYS A 58 -7.46 -4.93 2.67
CA LYS A 58 -6.93 -5.34 1.35
C LYS A 58 -5.41 -5.62 1.37
N THR A 59 -4.71 -5.13 2.39
CA THR A 59 -3.24 -5.10 2.49
C THR A 59 -2.68 -5.83 3.71
N LYS A 60 -3.55 -6.34 4.61
CA LYS A 60 -3.18 -7.01 5.86
C LYS A 60 -2.16 -8.15 5.70
N ASP A 61 -2.28 -8.97 4.66
CA ASP A 61 -1.35 -10.08 4.41
C ASP A 61 -0.13 -9.69 3.55
N LYS A 62 -0.05 -8.41 3.15
CA LYS A 62 1.02 -7.87 2.32
C LYS A 62 2.11 -7.23 3.16
N PHE A 63 1.80 -6.81 4.39
CA PHE A 63 2.70 -6.15 5.33
C PHE A 63 2.80 -6.94 6.65
N PRO A 64 3.98 -7.47 7.01
CA PRO A 64 4.14 -8.17 8.28
C PRO A 64 4.46 -7.25 9.47
N ASP A 65 5.02 -6.05 9.26
CA ASP A 65 5.31 -5.15 10.38
C ASP A 65 5.28 -3.66 9.99
N PHE A 66 4.13 -3.02 10.25
CA PHE A 66 3.93 -1.58 10.03
C PHE A 66 3.93 -0.79 11.36
N SER A 67 4.06 -1.50 12.48
CA SER A 67 3.76 -0.98 13.81
C SER A 67 4.74 0.09 14.30
N SER A 68 5.97 0.15 13.75
CA SER A 68 7.01 1.07 14.25
C SER A 68 7.17 2.38 13.46
N TRP A 69 6.50 2.57 12.32
CA TRP A 69 6.74 3.72 11.42
C TRP A 69 5.54 4.64 11.20
N VAL A 70 4.37 4.31 11.74
CA VAL A 70 3.26 5.28 11.90
C VAL A 70 3.55 6.16 13.13
N SER A 71 4.75 6.72 13.18
CA SER A 71 5.01 7.94 13.93
C SER A 71 5.25 9.01 12.89
N CYS A 72 4.13 9.64 12.53
CA CYS A 72 4.13 11.04 12.17
C CYS A 72 5.05 11.76 13.15
N LYS A 73 6.31 12.01 12.77
CA LYS A 73 7.04 13.11 13.37
C LYS A 73 6.31 14.33 12.85
N LEU A 74 5.40 14.81 13.70
CA LEU A 74 4.64 16.05 13.56
C LEU A 74 5.41 17.03 12.68
N CYS A 75 4.84 17.35 11.53
CA CYS A 75 4.89 18.69 10.98
C CYS A 75 3.45 19.19 11.01
#